data_AF-A0A941R1L4-F1
#
_entry.id   AF-A0A941R1L4-F1
#
_cell.length_a   1.000
_cell.length_b   1.000
_cell.length_c   1.000
_cell.angle_alpha   90.00
_cell.angle_beta   90.00
_cell.angle_gamma   90.00
#
_symmetry.space_group_name_H-M   'P 1'
#
loop_
_entity.id
_entity.type
_entity.pdbx_description
1 polymer ?
#
loop_
_entity_poly.entity_id
_entity_poly.type
_entity_poly.pdbx_seq_one_letter_code
_entity_poly.pdbx_strand_id
1 'polypeptide(L)' 'MIKKLQNIGNSRGIILEKSLLKLLRVEQDDQVEIVPQEDGLLIKKIDVKSAYKRISEKHRRSLDKLGE' A
#
# COMPACT_ATOMS: atom_id res chain seq x y z
N MET A 1 17.51 -7.00 1.82
CA MET A 1 18.25 -6.36 0.70
C MET A 1 18.45 -4.90 1.02
N ILE A 2 19.63 -4.34 0.80
CA ILE A 2 19.89 -2.92 1.05
C ILE A 2 19.85 -2.19 -0.30
N LYS A 3 18.94 -1.22 -0.44
CA LYS A 3 18.75 -0.40 -1.65
C LYS A 3 19.10 1.04 -1.33
N LYS A 4 19.63 1.77 -2.31
CA LYS A 4 19.91 3.20 -2.20
C LYS A 4 18.76 4.01 -2.79
N LEU A 5 18.45 5.12 -2.15
CA LEU A 5 17.58 6.14 -2.70
C LEU A 5 18.34 6.86 -3.83
N GLN A 6 17.71 6.97 -4.99
CA GLN A 6 18.31 7.56 -6.18
C GLN A 6 17.38 8.59 -6.82
N ASN A 7 17.95 9.46 -7.66
CA ASN A 7 17.16 10.40 -8.45
C ASN A 7 16.42 9.65 -9.57
N ILE A 8 15.14 9.94 -9.74
CA ILE A 8 14.30 9.49 -10.85
C ILE A 8 13.56 10.73 -11.36
N GLY A 9 14.06 11.33 -12.45
CA GLY A 9 13.58 12.63 -12.92
C GLY A 9 13.72 13.69 -11.82
N ASN A 10 12.60 14.35 -11.48
CA ASN A 10 12.51 15.38 -10.44
C ASN A 10 12.14 14.81 -9.06
N SER A 11 12.25 13.49 -8.87
CA SER A 11 11.86 12.80 -7.63
C SER A 11 12.95 11.88 -7.12
N ARG A 12 12.77 11.38 -5.90
CA ARG A 12 13.63 10.36 -5.28
C ARG A 12 12.87 9.03 -5.25
N GLY A 13 13.54 7.94 -5.59
CA GLY A 13 12.92 6.61 -5.59
C GLY A 13 13.91 5.48 -5.35
N ILE A 14 13.36 4.28 -5.17
CA ILE A 14 14.11 3.02 -5.03
C ILE A 14 13.72 2.07 -6.17
N ILE A 15 14.69 1.34 -6.72
CA ILE A 15 14.40 0.30 -7.72
C ILE A 15 14.16 -1.03 -7.02
N LEU A 16 12.98 -1.57 -7.22
CA LEU A 16 12.60 -2.92 -6.81
C LEU A 16 12.80 -3.90 -7.98
N GLU A 17 13.32 -5.08 -7.67
CA GLU A 17 13.56 -6.15 -8.64
C GLU A 17 12.23 -6.69 -9.19
N LYS A 18 12.23 -7.01 -10.49
CA LYS A 18 11.08 -7.63 -11.16
C LYS A 18 10.61 -8.92 -10.48
N SER A 19 11.51 -9.70 -9.89
CA SER A 19 11.17 -10.92 -9.15
C SER A 19 10.37 -10.64 -7.88
N LEU A 20 10.72 -9.59 -7.13
CA LEU A 20 9.98 -9.16 -5.93
C LEU A 20 8.58 -8.66 -6.31
N LEU A 21 8.48 -7.84 -7.36
CA LEU A 21 7.19 -7.33 -7.84
C LEU A 21 6.26 -8.46 -8.30
N LYS A 22 6.79 -9.47 -9.02
CA LYS A 22 6.04 -10.68 -9.39
C LYS A 22 5.51 -11.45 -8.18
N LEU A 23 6.33 -11.62 -7.15
CA LEU A 23 5.93 -12.30 -5.91
C LEU A 23 4.78 -11.55 -5.22
N LEU A 24 4.86 -10.22 -5.19
CA LEU A 24 3.84 -9.34 -4.62
C LEU A 24 2.64 -9.12 -5.56
N ARG A 25 2.68 -9.68 -6.77
CA ARG A 25 1.66 -9.51 -7.82
C ARG A 25 1.38 -8.03 -8.09
N VAL A 26 2.44 -7.22 -8.13
CA VAL A 26 2.41 -5.80 -8.49
C VAL A 26 2.83 -5.70 -9.95
N GLU A 27 1.90 -5.24 -10.78
CA GLU A 27 2.12 -5.02 -12.21
C GLU A 27 2.51 -3.56 -12.47
N GLN A 28 2.86 -3.28 -13.73
CA GLN A 28 3.11 -1.91 -14.16
C GLN A 28 1.84 -1.06 -13.95
N ASP A 29 2.04 0.18 -13.47
CA ASP A 29 0.98 1.17 -13.20
C ASP A 29 -0.01 0.80 -12.09
N ASP A 30 0.22 -0.28 -11.34
CA ASP A 30 -0.53 -0.58 -10.12
C ASP A 30 -0.36 0.53 -9.08
N GLN A 31 -1.46 0.88 -8.41
CA GLN A 31 -1.41 1.82 -7.29
C GLN A 31 -0.87 1.14 -6.03
N VAL A 32 0.04 1.85 -5.36
CA VAL A 32 0.61 1.46 -4.07
C VAL A 32 0.41 2.56 -3.03
N GLU A 33 0.11 2.15 -1.80
CA GLU A 33 0.05 3.02 -0.64
C GLU A 33 1.40 2.97 0.08
N ILE A 34 1.94 4.14 0.43
CA ILE A 34 3.15 4.28 1.24
C ILE A 34 2.74 4.85 2.60
N VAL A 35 2.98 4.08 3.66
CA VAL A 35 2.64 4.48 5.04
C VAL A 35 3.92 4.64 5.84
N PRO A 36 4.20 5.84 6.40
CA PRO A 36 5.30 6.03 7.34
C PRO A 36 5.12 5.20 8.61
N GLN A 37 6.21 4.63 9.10
CA GLN A 37 6.32 3.95 10.40
C GLN A 37 7.55 4.49 11.14
N GLU A 38 7.69 4.16 12.42
CA GLU A 38 8.77 4.64 13.30
C GLU A 38 10.16 4.42 12.70
N ASP A 39 10.41 3.23 12.14
CA ASP A 39 11.72 2.85 11.57
C ASP A 39 11.74 2.70 10.04
N GLY A 40 10.71 3.21 9.34
CA GLY A 40 10.72 3.10 7.88
C GLY A 40 9.40 3.34 7.17
N LEU A 41 9.28 2.74 5.98
CA LEU A 41 8.11 2.87 5.12
C LEU A 41 7.50 1.49 4.87
N LEU A 42 6.19 1.39 5.08
CA LEU A 42 5.41 0.23 4.70
C LEU A 42 4.74 0.50 3.35
N ILE A 43 5.12 -0.29 2.34
CA ILE A 43 4.57 -0.20 0.98
C ILE A 43 3.56 -1.32 0.78
N LYS A 44 2.33 -0.97 0.39
CA LYS A 44 1.23 -1.93 0.19
C LYS A 44 0.60 -1.73 -1.18
N LYS A 45 0.29 -2.82 -1.88
CA LYS A 45 -0.58 -2.75 -3.07
C LYS A 45 -1.98 -2.33 -2.64
N ILE A 46 -2.59 -1.40 -3.37
CA ILE A 46 -3.99 -1.05 -3.17
C ILE A 46 -4.84 -2.08 -3.90
N ASP A 47 -5.51 -2.96 -3.15
CA ASP A 47 -6.55 -3.83 -3.71
C ASP A 47 -7.92 -3.16 -3.48
N VAL A 48 -8.67 -2.91 -4.55
CA VAL A 48 -10.02 -2.34 -4.52
C VAL A 48 -10.93 -3.14 -3.58
N LYS A 49 -10.78 -4.47 -3.52
CA LYS A 49 -11.54 -5.32 -2.58
C LYS A 49 -11.20 -5.03 -1.12
N SER A 50 -9.94 -4.73 -0.82
CA SER A 50 -9.50 -4.41 0.54
C SER A 50 -9.97 -3.02 1.00
N ALA A 51 -10.01 -2.04 0.08
CA ALA A 51 -10.57 -0.71 0.34
C ALA A 51 -12.08 -0.79 0.64
N TYR A 52 -12.83 -1.54 -0.18
CA TYR A 52 -14.26 -1.80 0.06
C TYR A 52 -14.49 -2.57 1.37
N LYS A 53 -13.64 -3.54 1.71
CA LYS A 53 -13.74 -4.28 2.98
C LYS A 53 -13.53 -3.36 4.18
N ARG A 54 -12.53 -2.48 4.17
CA ARG A 54 -12.31 -1.49 5.24
C ARG A 54 -13.49 -0.52 5.40
N ILE A 55 -14.05 -0.04 4.29
CA ILE A 55 -15.23 0.82 4.30
C ILE A 55 -16.44 0.07 4.85
N SER A 56 -16.67 -1.17 4.39
CA SER A 56 -17.76 -2.02 4.85
C SER A 56 -17.67 -2.35 6.33
N GLU A 57 -16.46 -2.63 6.85
CA GLU A 57 -16.23 -2.87 8.29
C GLU A 57 -16.48 -1.59 9.11
N LYS A 58 -16.06 -0.42 8.61
CA LYS A 58 -16.33 0.88 9.26
C LYS A 58 -17.83 1.19 9.30
N HIS A 59 -18.56 0.91 8.21
CA HIS A 59 -20.01 1.08 8.16
C HIS A 59 -20.74 0.11 9.10
N ARG A 60 -20.31 -1.15 9.19
CA ARG A 60 -20.90 -2.13 10.11
C ARG A 60 -20.76 -1.70 11.57
N ARG A 61 -19.55 -1.27 11.98
CA ARG A 61 -19.31 -0.73 13.32
C ARG A 61 -20.12 0.53 13.64
N SER A 62 -20.46 1.33 12.62
CA SER A 62 -21.31 2.51 12.81
C SER A 62 -22.78 2.12 13.00
N LEU A 63 -23.24 1.04 12.36
CA LEU A 63 -24.61 0.54 12.51
C LEU A 63 -24.80 -0.16 13.86
N ASP A 64 -23.81 -0.92 14.32
CA ASP A 64 -23.86 -1.58 15.63
C ASP A 64 -23.99 -0.55 16.79
N LYS A 65 -23.39 0.63 16.63
CA LYS A 65 -23.49 1.74 17.60
C LYS A 65 -24.83 2.50 17.59
N LEU A 66 -25.65 2.31 16.57
CA LEU A 66 -26.97 2.95 16.45
C LEU A 66 -28.10 2.01 16.93
N GLY A 67 -27.77 0.75 17.24
CA GLY A 67 -28.68 -0.26 17.73
C GLY A 67 -28.61 -0.52 19.25
N GLU A 68 -27.68 0.13 19.96
CA GLU A 68 -27.70 0.33 21.43
C GLU A 68 -28.40 1.64 21.78
#